data_AF-A0A157L499-F1
#
_entry.id   AF-A0A157L499-F1
#
_cell.length_a   1.000
_cell.length_b   1.000
_cell.length_c   1.000
_cell.angle_alpha   90.00
_cell.angle_beta   90.00
_cell.angle_gamma   90.00
#
_symmetry.space_group_name_H-M   'P 1'
#
loop_
_entity.id
_entity.type
_entity.pdbx_description
1 polymer ?
#
loop_
_entity_poly.entity_id
_entity_poly.type
_entity_poly.pdbx_seq_one_letter_code
_entity_poly.pdbx_strand_id
1 'polypeptide(L)'
;MRDKDVAFLGNHGVIVAGESLAHAYDDLYFLERAARQQVLAASAGSALRPIADMALARRTAAQIKGERMQSDLFFAALRRMLPAR
;
A
#
# COMPACT_ATOMS: atom_id res chain seq x y z
N MET A 1 -2.88 15.00 7.52
CA MET A 1 -3.54 14.81 6.21
C MET A 1 -5.07 14.92 6.35
N ARG A 2 -5.56 15.93 7.10
CA ARG A 2 -6.94 15.93 7.64
C ARG A 2 -7.31 14.53 8.15
N ASP A 3 -8.34 13.91 7.57
CA ASP A 3 -8.93 12.61 7.89
C ASP A 3 -8.34 11.44 7.08
N LYS A 4 -7.23 11.63 6.36
CA LYS A 4 -6.57 10.60 5.54
C LYS A 4 -5.24 10.17 6.14
N ASP A 5 -4.86 8.92 5.86
CA ASP A 5 -3.60 8.34 6.32
C ASP A 5 -2.47 8.44 5.28
N VAL A 6 -2.78 8.85 4.05
CA VAL A 6 -1.83 8.92 2.92
C VAL A 6 -1.88 10.28 2.23
N ALA A 7 -0.70 10.85 1.95
CA ALA A 7 -0.53 12.05 1.14
C ALA A 7 0.43 11.80 -0.02
N PHE A 8 0.02 12.22 -1.21
CA PHE A 8 0.89 12.34 -2.37
C PHE A 8 1.40 13.78 -2.45
N LEU A 9 2.72 13.91 -2.40
CA LEU A 9 3.44 15.17 -2.48
C LEU A 9 3.93 15.31 -3.92
N GLY A 10 3.30 16.20 -4.68
CA GLY A 10 3.62 16.43 -6.09
C GLY A 10 5.10 16.64 -6.30
N ASN A 11 5.69 15.88 -7.23
CA ASN A 11 7.12 15.90 -7.55
C ASN A 11 8.07 15.54 -6.40
N HIS A 12 7.57 14.95 -5.31
CA HIS A 12 8.39 14.57 -4.16
C HIS A 12 8.25 13.09 -3.79
N GLY A 13 7.05 12.64 -3.44
CA GLY A 13 6.84 11.27 -2.97
C GLY A 13 5.55 11.11 -2.18
N VAL A 14 5.54 10.18 -1.24
CA VAL A 14 4.39 9.89 -0.40
C VAL A 14 4.73 9.98 1.08
N ILE A 15 3.75 10.39 1.89
CA ILE A 15 3.75 10.21 3.34
C ILE A 15 2.63 9.23 3.66
N VAL A 16 2.95 8.20 4.45
CA VAL A 16 1.99 7.23 4.96
C VAL A 16 2.07 7.24 6.49
N ALA A 17 0.92 7.39 7.13
CA ALA A 17 0.73 7.32 8.57
C ALA A 17 -0.18 6.15 8.94
N GLY A 18 -0.19 5.78 10.21
CA GLY A 18 -1.05 4.72 10.73
C GLY A 18 -1.01 4.70 12.25
N GLU A 19 -1.94 3.96 12.86
CA GLU A 19 -2.05 3.82 14.32
C GLU A 19 -0.83 3.15 14.96
N SER A 20 -0.06 2.39 14.17
CA SER A 20 1.19 1.74 14.57
C SER A 20 2.21 1.79 13.43
N LEU A 21 3.48 1.57 13.76
CA LEU A 21 4.55 1.48 12.75
C LEU A 21 4.31 0.31 11.79
N ALA A 22 3.78 -0.82 12.28
CA ALA A 22 3.49 -1.98 11.46
C ALA A 22 2.41 -1.66 10.42
N HIS A 23 1.33 -0.98 10.81
CA HIS A 23 0.26 -0.57 9.90
C HIS A 23 0.77 0.43 8.85
N ALA A 24 1.48 1.47 9.29
CA ALA A 24 2.01 2.48 8.37
C ALA A 24 3.03 1.88 7.38
N TYR A 25 3.87 0.97 7.84
CA TYR A 25 4.85 0.30 6.99
C TYR A 25 4.19 -0.63 5.96
N ASP A 26 3.21 -1.42 6.38
CA ASP A 26 2.45 -2.32 5.49
C ASP A 26 1.71 -1.53 4.40
N ASP A 27 0.99 -0.47 4.80
CA ASP A 27 0.29 0.42 3.86
C ASP A 27 1.28 1.11 2.89
N LEU A 28 2.44 1.55 3.37
CA LEU A 28 3.52 2.11 2.53
C LEU A 28 4.08 1.06 1.55
N TYR A 29 4.34 -0.16 2.02
CA TYR A 29 4.88 -1.24 1.22
C TYR A 29 3.96 -1.58 0.05
N PHE A 30 2.66 -1.74 0.30
CA PHE A 30 1.70 -2.04 -0.76
C PHE A 30 1.43 -0.84 -1.68
N LEU A 31 1.46 0.40 -1.16
CA LEU A 31 1.36 1.59 -1.98
C LEU A 31 2.51 1.68 -3.00
N GLU A 32 3.74 1.44 -2.57
CA GLU A 32 4.91 1.40 -3.45
C GLU A 32 4.80 0.29 -4.50
N ARG A 33 4.31 -0.90 -4.13
CA ARG A 33 4.07 -1.99 -5.09
C ARG A 33 3.02 -1.63 -6.13
N ALA A 34 1.91 -1.01 -5.70
CA ALA A 34 0.86 -0.56 -6.61
C ALA A 34 1.40 0.52 -7.57
N ALA A 35 2.16 1.50 -7.06
CA ALA A 35 2.80 2.54 -7.88
C ALA A 35 3.77 1.94 -8.90
N ARG A 36 4.62 1.00 -8.49
CA ARG A 36 5.53 0.27 -9.38
C ARG A 36 4.78 -0.48 -10.48
N GLN A 37 3.74 -1.22 -10.12
CA GLN A 37 2.92 -1.95 -11.09
C GLN A 37 2.26 -1.00 -12.09
N GLN A 38 1.72 0.13 -11.62
CA GLN A 38 1.13 1.15 -12.49
C GLN A 38 2.15 1.72 -13.47
N VAL A 39 3.37 2.06 -13.02
CA VAL A 39 4.44 2.55 -13.89
C VAL A 39 4.85 1.50 -14.92
N LEU A 40 5.06 0.25 -14.50
CA LEU A 40 5.43 -0.84 -15.40
C LEU A 40 4.36 -1.09 -16.47
N ALA A 41 3.10 -1.14 -16.07
CA ALA A 41 1.98 -1.35 -16.98
C ALA A 41 1.81 -0.16 -17.96
N ALA A 42 1.95 1.08 -17.48
CA ALA A 42 1.87 2.27 -18.34
C ALA A 42 3.05 2.31 -19.33
N SER A 43 4.22 1.82 -18.93
CA SER A 43 5.42 1.77 -19.77
C SER A 43 5.30 0.76 -20.92
N ALA A 44 4.33 -0.15 -20.89
CA ALA A 44 4.10 -1.12 -21.96
C ALA A 44 3.40 -0.53 -23.20
N GLY A 45 3.01 0.75 -23.19
CA GLY A 45 2.45 1.47 -24.35
C GLY A 45 0.99 1.14 -24.69
N SER A 46 0.37 0.18 -24.00
CA SER A 46 -1.05 -0.13 -24.12
C SER A 46 -1.88 0.67 -23.11
N ALA A 47 -3.15 0.95 -23.44
CA ALA A 47 -4.07 1.61 -22.52
C ALA A 47 -4.30 0.74 -21.27
N LEU A 48 -4.19 1.35 -20.08
CA LEU A 48 -4.49 0.66 -18.82
C LEU A 48 -5.98 0.34 -18.74
N ARG A 49 -6.31 -0.88 -18.29
CA ARG A 49 -7.69 -1.32 -18.07
C ARG A 49 -8.09 -1.06 -16.61
N PRO A 50 -9.00 -0.11 -16.33
CA PRO A 50 -9.48 0.11 -14.97
C PRO A 50 -10.38 -1.05 -14.50
N ILE A 51 -10.53 -1.20 -13.19
CA ILE A 51 -11.51 -2.11 -12.60
C ILE A 51 -12.90 -1.53 -12.85
N ALA A 52 -13.72 -2.20 -13.68
CA ALA A 52 -15.04 -1.72 -14.05
C ALA A 52 -16.05 -1.78 -12.90
N ASP A 53 -15.98 -2.81 -12.04
CA ASP A 53 -16.86 -2.96 -10.89
C ASP A 53 -16.26 -2.28 -9.64
N MET A 54 -16.70 -1.04 -9.39
CA MET A 54 -16.30 -0.30 -8.19
C MET A 54 -16.83 -0.91 -6.89
N ALA A 55 -17.90 -1.70 -6.92
CA ALA A 55 -18.37 -2.41 -5.74
C ALA A 55 -17.40 -3.54 -5.38
N LEU A 56 -16.88 -4.26 -6.38
CA LEU A 56 -15.80 -5.24 -6.18
C LEU A 56 -14.56 -4.58 -5.57
N ALA A 57 -14.08 -3.47 -6.16
CA ALA A 57 -12.91 -2.76 -5.66
C ALA A 57 -13.06 -2.32 -4.18
N ARG A 58 -14.23 -1.77 -3.82
CA ARG A 58 -14.52 -1.36 -2.43
C ARG A 58 -14.60 -2.55 -1.48
N ARG A 59 -15.22 -3.66 -1.89
CA ARG A 59 -15.28 -4.89 -1.07
C ARG A 59 -13.89 -5.44 -0.80
N THR A 60 -13.04 -5.54 -1.83
CA THR A 60 -11.65 -5.99 -1.67
C THR A 60 -10.85 -5.07 -0.75
N ALA A 61 -10.98 -3.75 -0.90
CA ALA A 61 -10.33 -2.81 0.01
C ALA A 61 -10.79 -2.97 1.48
N ALA A 62 -12.09 -3.19 1.70
CA ALA A 62 -12.64 -3.42 3.03
C ALA A 62 -12.15 -4.75 3.65
N GLN A 63 -12.05 -5.82 2.86
CA GLN A 63 -11.50 -7.10 3.31
C GLN A 63 -10.03 -6.96 3.73
N ILE A 64 -9.21 -6.32 2.91
CA ILE A 64 -7.79 -6.05 3.23
C ILE A 64 -7.68 -5.23 4.52
N LYS A 65 -8.47 -4.15 4.65
CA LYS A 65 -8.48 -3.32 5.86
C LYS A 65 -8.95 -4.08 7.11
N GLY A 66 -9.79 -5.11 6.95
CA GLY A 66 -10.28 -5.95 8.02
C GLY A 66 -9.24 -6.91 8.60
N GLU A 67 -8.14 -7.16 7.89
CA GLU A 67 -7.11 -8.13 8.27
C GLU A 67 -5.83 -7.49 8.87
N ARG A 68 -5.98 -6.48 9.74
CA ARG A 68 -4.82 -5.73 10.29
C ARG A 68 -3.78 -6.57 11.05
N MET A 69 -4.17 -7.74 11.58
CA MET A 69 -3.22 -8.69 12.16
C MET A 69 -2.10 -9.08 11.18
N GLN A 70 -2.38 -9.07 9.87
CA GLN A 70 -1.37 -9.38 8.85
C GLN A 70 -0.27 -8.33 8.79
N SER A 71 -0.59 -7.04 9.02
CA SER A 71 0.40 -5.96 9.06
C SER A 71 1.42 -6.20 10.20
N ASP A 72 0.95 -6.64 11.37
CA ASP A 72 1.82 -6.97 12.51
C ASP A 72 2.72 -8.18 12.23
N LEU A 73 2.14 -9.25 11.67
CA LEU A 73 2.86 -10.47 11.31
C LEU A 73 3.90 -10.19 10.20
N PHE A 74 3.56 -9.37 9.21
CA PHE A 74 4.46 -8.93 8.16
C PHE A 74 5.62 -8.12 8.74
N PHE A 75 5.34 -7.15 9.60
CA PHE A 75 6.38 -6.34 10.23
C PHE A 75 7.31 -7.19 11.11
N ALA A 76 6.76 -8.15 11.86
CA ALA A 76 7.56 -9.13 12.60
C ALA A 76 8.42 -10.01 11.68
N ALA A 77 7.94 -10.37 10.49
CA ALA A 77 8.70 -11.12 9.50
C ALA A 77 9.88 -10.31 8.94
N LEU A 78 9.66 -9.05 8.60
CA LEU A 78 10.72 -8.14 8.14
C LEU A 78 11.83 -8.01 9.16
N ARG A 79 11.49 -7.91 10.45
CA ARG A 79 12.49 -7.83 11.53
C ARG A 79 13.40 -9.05 11.59
N ARG A 80 12.90 -10.25 11.25
CA ARG A 80 13.72 -11.48 11.19
C ARG A 80 14.71 -11.50 10.02
N MET A 81 14.49 -10.69 8.99
CA MET A 81 15.39 -10.57 7.84
C MET A 81 16.58 -9.65 8.11
N LEU A 82 16.50 -8.82 9.15
CA LEU A 82 17.59 -7.92 9.51
C LEU A 82 18.70 -8.72 10.22
N PRO A 83 19.98 -8.42 9.96
CA PRO A 83 21.08 -9.06 10.66
C PRO A 83 20.97 -8.84 12.16
N ALA A 84 21.39 -9.85 12.94
CA ALA A 84 21.55 -9.69 14.38
C ALA A 84 22.59 -8.58 14.63
N ARG A 85 22.28 -7.69 15.59
CA ARG A 85 23.22 -6.67 16.05
C ARG A 85 24.39 -7.29 16.79
#